data_AF-A0A2C9LFF6-F1
#
_entry.id   AF-A0A2C9LFF6-F1
#
_cell.length_a   1.000
_cell.length_b   1.000
_cell.length_c   1.000
_cell.angle_alpha   90.00
_cell.angle_beta   90.00
_cell.angle_gamma   90.00
#
_symmetry.space_group_name_H-M   'P 1'
#
loop_
_entity.id
_entity.type
_entity.pdbx_description
1 polymer ?
#
loop_
_entity_poly.entity_id
_entity_poly.type
_entity_poly.pdbx_seq_one_letter_code
_entity_poly.pdbx_strand_id
1 'polypeptide(L)'
;MTVDLSFYISVMSFSHSILMFVFISKDRERQDQLTEILNRFSTNGLPPLPDLLTLDRPHFDESMFIMELNWRLLVDGDESLTKKQQEHQEAIWELLQTEVYYIKQIRVIIDVFRNCLINIQNEGFLND
;
A
#
# COMPACT_ATOMS: atom_id res chain seq x y z
N MET A 1 61.04 4.39 17.15
CA MET A 1 60.09 5.42 16.71
C MET A 1 58.69 4.88 16.99
N THR A 2 58.20 5.05 18.23
CA THR A 2 56.89 4.58 18.65
C THR A 2 55.87 5.61 18.22
N VAL A 3 55.00 5.26 17.27
CA VAL A 3 53.87 6.10 16.89
C VAL A 3 52.98 6.29 18.12
N ASP A 4 52.61 7.54 18.41
CA ASP A 4 51.79 7.91 19.57
C ASP A 4 50.40 7.28 19.46
N LEU A 5 49.89 6.72 20.56
CA LEU A 5 48.54 6.17 20.66
C LEU A 5 47.48 7.24 20.32
N SER A 6 47.76 8.51 20.67
CA SER A 6 46.91 9.66 20.32
C SER A 6 46.79 9.85 18.80
N PHE A 7 47.89 9.67 18.07
CA PHE A 7 47.91 9.75 16.62
C PHE A 7 47.05 8.65 15.98
N TYR A 8 47.17 7.40 16.46
CA TYR A 8 46.33 6.30 16.00
C TYR A 8 44.84 6.54 16.26
N ILE A 9 44.47 7.02 17.45
CA ILE A 9 43.08 7.33 17.81
C ILE A 9 42.52 8.42 16.89
N SER A 10 43.29 9.47 16.61
CA SER A 10 42.90 10.55 15.70
C SER A 10 42.66 10.05 14.28
N VAL A 11 43.58 9.23 13.74
CA VAL A 11 43.45 8.63 12.40
C VAL A 11 42.24 7.71 12.31
N MET A 12 41.95 6.91 13.35
CA MET A 12 40.79 6.03 13.40
C MET A 12 39.47 6.82 13.48
N SER A 13 39.42 7.88 14.29
CA SER A 13 38.26 8.78 14.40
C SER A 13 37.96 9.50 13.08
N PHE A 14 39.00 9.99 12.41
CA PHE A 14 38.87 10.62 11.10
C PHE A 14 38.38 9.63 10.03
N SER A 15 38.94 8.42 10.02
CA SER A 15 38.51 7.35 9.10
C SER A 15 37.05 6.95 9.33
N HIS A 16 36.61 6.85 10.59
CA HIS A 16 35.22 6.60 10.93
C HIS A 16 34.30 7.75 10.49
N SER A 17 34.73 9.00 10.67
CA SER A 17 33.98 10.18 10.23
C SER A 17 33.80 10.22 8.71
N ILE A 18 34.83 9.84 7.94
CA ILE A 18 34.73 9.71 6.47
C ILE A 18 33.75 8.59 6.11
N LEU A 19 33.85 7.42 6.74
CA LEU A 19 32.94 6.30 6.49
C LEU A 19 31.48 6.68 6.80
N MET A 20 31.23 7.35 7.93
CA MET A 20 29.90 7.86 8.28
C MET A 20 29.39 8.88 7.26
N PHE A 21 30.24 9.80 6.81
CA PHE A 21 29.85 10.78 5.80
C PHE A 21 29.50 10.13 4.45
N VAL A 22 30.28 9.14 4.01
CA VAL A 22 30.01 8.38 2.77
C VAL A 22 28.71 7.60 2.90
N PHE A 23 28.48 6.96 4.04
CA PHE A 23 27.24 6.23 4.31
C PHE A 23 26.02 7.15 4.26
N ILE A 24 26.06 8.28 4.98
CA ILE A 24 24.97 9.27 5.00
C ILE A 24 24.72 9.84 3.59
N SER A 25 25.77 10.08 2.80
CA SER A 25 25.64 10.60 1.44
C SER A 25 24.94 9.60 0.52
N LYS A 26 25.27 8.30 0.65
CA LYS A 26 24.62 7.22 -0.11
C LYS A 26 23.16 7.04 0.27
N ASP A 27 22.83 7.08 1.56
CA ASP A 27 21.44 7.03 2.04
C ASP A 27 20.63 8.21 1.52
N ARG A 28 21.23 9.41 1.51
CA ARG A 28 20.59 10.61 0.98
C ARG A 28 20.32 10.51 -0.52
N GLU A 29 21.28 10.05 -1.31
CA GLU A 29 21.11 9.84 -2.74
C GLU A 29 19.99 8.82 -3.03
N ARG A 30 19.93 7.73 -2.27
CA ARG A 30 18.86 6.74 -2.37
C ARG A 30 17.50 7.35 -2.02
N GLN A 31 17.43 8.20 -1.01
CA GLN A 31 16.19 8.90 -0.63
C GLN A 31 15.74 9.92 -1.69
N ASP A 32 16.68 10.64 -2.30
CA ASP A 32 16.39 11.61 -3.37
C ASP A 32 15.85 10.89 -4.63
N GLN A 33 16.46 9.77 -5.03
CA GLN A 33 16.00 8.93 -6.14
C GLN A 33 14.58 8.39 -5.91
N LEU A 34 14.27 7.90 -4.70
CA LEU A 34 12.92 7.46 -4.36
C LEU A 34 11.91 8.59 -4.49
N THR A 35 12.27 9.78 -4.00
CA THR A 35 11.41 10.95 -4.04
C THR A 35 11.11 11.37 -5.48
N GLU A 36 12.10 11.28 -6.37
CA GLU A 36 11.91 11.54 -7.80
C GLU A 36 10.96 10.52 -8.45
N ILE A 37 11.13 9.22 -8.17
CA ILE A 37 10.24 8.16 -8.68
C ILE A 37 8.81 8.39 -8.19
N LEU A 38 8.61 8.65 -6.91
CA LEU A 38 7.29 8.91 -6.33
C LEU A 38 6.65 10.18 -6.91
N ASN A 39 7.43 11.24 -7.12
CA ASN A 39 6.94 12.46 -7.79
C ASN A 39 6.50 12.17 -9.22
N ARG A 40 7.25 11.37 -9.98
CA ARG A 40 6.87 10.94 -11.34
C ARG A 40 5.54 10.17 -11.33
N PHE A 41 5.33 9.27 -10.37
CA PHE A 41 4.04 8.57 -10.24
C PHE A 41 2.90 9.50 -9.83
N SER A 42 3.17 10.48 -8.99
CA SER A 42 2.17 11.48 -8.60
C SER A 42 1.77 12.40 -9.77
N THR A 43 2.70 12.77 -10.66
CA THR A 43 2.41 13.67 -11.79
C THR A 43 1.84 12.94 -12.99
N ASN A 44 2.32 11.73 -13.28
CA ASN A 44 1.97 10.99 -14.50
C ASN A 44 0.92 9.90 -14.26
N GLY A 45 0.55 9.65 -13.00
CA GLY A 45 -0.22 8.48 -12.61
C GLY A 45 0.63 7.23 -12.48
N LEU A 46 0.05 6.19 -11.89
CA LEU A 46 0.73 4.91 -11.73
C LEU A 46 0.81 4.16 -13.08
N PRO A 47 1.97 3.59 -13.44
CA PRO A 47 2.10 2.72 -14.60
C PRO A 47 1.13 1.52 -14.50
N PRO A 48 0.69 0.95 -15.64
CA PRO A 48 -0.04 -0.31 -15.64
C PRO A 48 0.84 -1.42 -15.07
N LEU A 49 0.23 -2.39 -14.38
CA LEU A 49 0.97 -3.52 -13.84
C LEU A 49 1.60 -4.33 -14.98
N PRO A 50 2.89 -4.73 -14.87
CA PRO A 50 3.47 -5.71 -15.77
C PRO A 50 2.79 -7.06 -15.60
N ASP A 51 2.36 -7.66 -16.72
CA ASP A 51 1.57 -8.90 -16.74
C ASP A 51 2.22 -10.07 -15.98
N LEU A 52 3.55 -10.17 -15.98
CA LEU A 52 4.30 -11.24 -15.31
C LEU A 52 4.18 -11.23 -13.78
N LEU A 53 3.84 -10.09 -13.16
CA LEU A 53 3.68 -9.96 -11.70
C LEU A 53 2.21 -10.08 -11.26
N THR A 54 1.30 -10.28 -12.20
CA THR A 54 -0.13 -10.55 -11.92
C THR A 54 -0.43 -12.02 -11.65
N LEU A 55 0.56 -12.92 -11.89
CA LEU A 55 0.40 -14.38 -11.83
C LEU A 55 0.02 -14.92 -10.45
N ASP A 56 0.42 -14.24 -9.37
CA ASP A 56 0.05 -14.58 -7.98
C ASP A 56 -1.12 -13.75 -7.44
N ARG A 57 -1.85 -13.03 -8.30
CA ARG A 57 -3.06 -12.32 -7.86
C ARG A 57 -4.05 -13.39 -7.37
N PRO A 58 -4.46 -13.40 -6.08
CA PRO A 58 -5.63 -14.17 -5.70
C PRO A 58 -6.79 -13.64 -6.54
N HIS A 59 -7.31 -14.48 -7.44
CA HIS A 59 -8.38 -14.10 -8.35
C HIS A 59 -9.59 -13.73 -7.49
N PHE A 60 -9.83 -12.44 -7.39
CA PHE A 60 -10.88 -11.93 -6.55
C PHE A 60 -12.14 -11.76 -7.38
N ASP A 61 -13.18 -12.50 -7.03
CA ASP A 61 -14.45 -12.40 -7.71
C ASP A 61 -15.22 -11.16 -7.24
N GLU A 62 -15.20 -10.09 -8.03
CA GLU A 62 -15.95 -8.86 -7.73
C GLU A 62 -17.46 -9.10 -7.58
N SER A 63 -17.99 -10.20 -8.12
CA SER A 63 -19.41 -10.53 -8.02
C SER A 63 -19.85 -10.78 -6.58
N MET A 64 -18.95 -11.19 -5.68
CA MET A 64 -19.29 -11.46 -4.28
C MET A 64 -19.68 -10.20 -3.47
N PHE A 65 -19.43 -9.01 -4.02
CA PHE A 65 -19.79 -7.72 -3.42
C PHE A 65 -20.84 -6.96 -4.22
N ILE A 66 -21.46 -7.63 -5.20
CA ILE A 66 -22.66 -7.11 -5.83
C ILE A 66 -23.79 -7.37 -4.84
N MET A 67 -24.41 -6.28 -4.42
CA MET A 67 -25.54 -6.31 -3.52
C MET A 67 -26.75 -5.80 -4.28
N GLU A 68 -27.92 -6.35 -3.94
CA GLU A 68 -29.18 -5.85 -4.45
C GLU A 68 -29.41 -4.39 -4.04
N LEU A 69 -30.41 -3.74 -4.64
CA LEU A 69 -30.78 -2.38 -4.25
C LEU A 69 -31.49 -2.36 -2.89
N ASN A 70 -32.21 -3.43 -2.55
CA ASN A 70 -33.04 -3.50 -1.35
C ASN A 70 -33.04 -4.92 -0.76
N TRP A 71 -33.00 -5.03 0.58
CA TRP A 71 -33.04 -6.31 1.28
C TRP A 71 -34.32 -7.12 1.00
N ARG A 72 -35.43 -6.45 0.66
CA ARG A 72 -36.70 -7.09 0.29
C ARG A 72 -36.59 -7.95 -0.97
N LEU A 73 -35.61 -7.69 -1.83
CA LEU A 73 -35.35 -8.53 -3.01
C LEU A 73 -34.73 -9.88 -2.62
N LEU A 74 -34.23 -10.01 -1.40
CA LEU A 74 -33.60 -11.24 -0.88
C LEU A 74 -34.53 -12.03 0.06
N VAL A 75 -35.60 -11.42 0.57
CA VAL A 75 -36.47 -12.01 1.60
C VAL A 75 -37.87 -12.21 1.04
N ASP A 76 -38.27 -13.48 0.90
CA ASP A 76 -39.64 -13.82 0.56
C ASP A 76 -40.59 -13.51 1.73
N GLY A 77 -41.75 -12.90 1.43
CA GLY A 77 -42.77 -12.60 2.44
C GLY A 77 -42.43 -11.42 3.34
N ASP A 78 -41.64 -10.45 2.87
CA ASP A 78 -41.33 -9.20 3.55
C ASP A 78 -42.58 -8.43 4.02
N GLU A 79 -43.70 -8.58 3.30
CA GLU A 79 -45.02 -8.02 3.66
C GLU A 79 -45.59 -8.57 4.97
N SER A 80 -45.16 -9.76 5.41
CA SER A 80 -45.61 -10.38 6.67
C SER A 80 -44.86 -9.87 7.91
N LEU A 81 -43.77 -9.11 7.70
CA LEU A 81 -42.95 -8.58 8.79
C LEU A 81 -43.64 -7.40 9.47
N THR A 82 -43.53 -7.35 10.79
CA THR A 82 -43.97 -6.18 11.55
C THR A 82 -43.11 -4.95 11.20
N LYS A 83 -43.67 -3.75 11.37
CA LYS A 83 -42.94 -2.50 11.12
C LYS A 83 -41.58 -2.45 11.81
N LYS A 84 -41.50 -2.90 13.06
CA LYS A 84 -40.24 -2.94 13.83
C LYS A 84 -39.22 -3.90 13.24
N GLN A 85 -39.66 -5.04 12.70
CA GLN A 85 -38.76 -5.97 12.02
C GLN A 85 -38.26 -5.39 10.70
N GLN A 86 -39.12 -4.72 9.94
CA GLN A 86 -38.71 -4.05 8.70
C GLN A 86 -37.67 -2.94 8.98
N GLU A 87 -37.89 -2.11 10.01
CA GLU A 87 -36.91 -1.10 10.45
C GLU A 87 -35.57 -1.73 10.85
N HIS A 88 -35.59 -2.89 11.49
CA HIS A 88 -34.36 -3.61 11.86
C HIS A 88 -33.63 -4.19 10.64
N GLN A 89 -34.36 -4.76 9.68
CA GLN A 89 -33.77 -5.27 8.43
C GLN A 89 -33.15 -4.14 7.61
N GLU A 90 -33.81 -2.98 7.55
CA GLU A 90 -33.25 -1.80 6.87
C GLU A 90 -31.94 -1.35 7.52
N ALA A 91 -31.87 -1.29 8.86
CA ALA A 91 -30.65 -0.91 9.55
C ALA A 91 -29.50 -1.91 9.32
N ILE A 92 -29.79 -3.22 9.30
CA ILE A 92 -28.79 -4.25 8.96
C ILE A 92 -28.34 -4.10 7.52
N TRP A 93 -29.28 -3.83 6.61
CA TRP A 93 -29.01 -3.65 5.19
C TRP A 93 -28.10 -2.46 4.92
N GLU A 94 -28.41 -1.30 5.51
CA GLU A 94 -27.58 -0.10 5.43
C GLU A 94 -26.18 -0.38 5.98
N LEU A 95 -26.07 -1.06 7.12
CA LEU A 95 -24.78 -1.46 7.67
C LEU A 95 -23.99 -2.32 6.67
N LEU A 96 -24.62 -3.35 6.08
CA LEU A 96 -23.96 -4.25 5.14
C LEU A 96 -23.50 -3.52 3.86
N GLN A 97 -24.32 -2.59 3.35
CA GLN A 97 -23.96 -1.70 2.24
C GLN A 97 -22.70 -0.88 2.57
N THR A 98 -22.65 -0.29 3.77
CA THR A 98 -21.47 0.49 4.18
C THR A 98 -20.22 -0.37 4.34
N GLU A 99 -20.33 -1.58 4.89
CA GLU A 99 -19.20 -2.52 5.04
C GLU A 99 -18.68 -2.98 3.68
N VAL A 100 -19.55 -3.33 2.74
CA VAL A 100 -19.14 -3.71 1.39
C VAL A 100 -18.48 -2.55 0.66
N TYR A 101 -19.01 -1.34 0.80
CA TYR A 101 -18.36 -0.14 0.28
C TYR A 101 -16.97 0.05 0.89
N TYR A 102 -16.84 -0.09 2.22
CA TYR A 102 -15.58 0.05 2.92
C TYR A 102 -14.53 -0.98 2.47
N ILE A 103 -14.94 -2.25 2.31
CA ILE A 103 -14.08 -3.30 1.78
C ILE A 103 -13.59 -2.95 0.37
N LYS A 104 -14.47 -2.44 -0.51
CA LYS A 104 -14.09 -1.97 -1.85
C LYS A 104 -13.05 -0.85 -1.79
N GLN A 105 -13.22 0.12 -0.89
CA GLN A 105 -12.26 1.22 -0.71
C GLN A 105 -10.89 0.71 -0.24
N ILE A 106 -10.85 -0.15 0.78
CA ILE A 106 -9.59 -0.77 1.25
C ILE A 106 -8.87 -1.46 0.09
N ARG A 107 -9.61 -2.14 -0.78
CA ARG A 107 -9.02 -2.87 -1.92
C ARG A 107 -8.39 -1.95 -2.94
N VAL A 108 -9.09 -0.87 -3.32
CA VAL A 108 -8.52 0.14 -4.21
C VAL A 108 -7.22 0.69 -3.61
N ILE A 109 -7.22 0.96 -2.31
CA ILE A 109 -6.02 1.42 -1.59
C ILE A 109 -4.89 0.37 -1.68
N ILE A 110 -5.17 -0.90 -1.36
CA ILE A 110 -4.19 -1.99 -1.44
C ILE A 110 -3.64 -2.12 -2.86
N ASP A 111 -4.49 -2.08 -3.88
CA ASP A 111 -4.10 -2.24 -5.28
C ASP A 111 -3.22 -1.07 -5.75
N VAL A 112 -3.55 0.16 -5.34
CA VAL A 112 -2.74 1.36 -5.61
C VAL A 112 -1.36 1.25 -4.96
N PHE A 113 -1.30 0.93 -3.66
CA PHE A 113 -0.02 0.79 -2.95
C PHE A 113 0.82 -0.35 -3.51
N ARG A 114 0.19 -1.49 -3.81
CA ARG A 114 0.86 -2.63 -4.41
C ARG A 114 1.40 -2.29 -5.79
N ASN A 115 0.61 -1.65 -6.66
CA ASN A 115 1.07 -1.23 -7.99
C ASN A 115 2.25 -0.26 -7.88
N CYS A 116 2.20 0.68 -6.94
CA CYS A 116 3.32 1.56 -6.64
C CYS A 116 4.57 0.75 -6.26
N LEU A 117 4.48 -0.15 -5.28
CA LEU A 117 5.61 -0.97 -4.83
C LEU A 117 6.20 -1.83 -5.96
N ILE A 118 5.35 -2.46 -6.78
CA ILE A 118 5.78 -3.24 -7.94
C ILE A 118 6.55 -2.38 -8.92
N ASN A 119 6.06 -1.18 -9.24
CA ASN A 119 6.74 -0.28 -10.16
C ASN A 119 8.06 0.24 -9.58
N ILE A 120 8.13 0.51 -8.28
CA ILE A 120 9.40 0.85 -7.61
C ILE A 120 10.38 -0.34 -7.69
N GLN A 121 9.91 -1.58 -7.54
CA GLN A 121 10.74 -2.77 -7.70
C GLN A 121 11.26 -2.91 -9.13
N ASN A 122 10.44 -2.63 -10.15
CA ASN A 122 10.84 -2.68 -11.55
C ASN A 122 11.87 -1.62 -11.94
N GLU A 123 11.82 -0.44 -11.30
CA GLU A 123 12.85 0.60 -11.43
C GLU A 123 14.19 0.18 -10.74
N GLY A 124 14.27 -1.05 -10.20
CA GLY A 124 15.47 -1.61 -9.58
C GLY A 124 15.73 -1.14 -8.15
N PHE A 125 14.93 -0.22 -7.64
CA PHE A 125 15.16 0.44 -6.35
C PHE A 125 14.99 -0.49 -5.13
N LEU A 126 14.24 -1.58 -5.27
CA LEU A 126 14.01 -2.59 -4.21
C LEU A 126 14.81 -3.88 -4.41
N ASN A 127 15.62 -3.98 -5.47
CA ASN A 127 16.38 -5.20 -5.80
C ASN A 127 17.81 -5.22 -5.19
N ASP A 128 18.17 -4.20 -4.40
CA ASP A 128 19.43 -4.11 -3.64
C ASP A 128 19.24 -4.43 -2.15
#